data_AF-A0A4U1CQY0-F1
#
_entry.id   AF-A0A4U1CQY0-F1
#
_cell.length_a   1.000
_cell.length_b   1.000
_cell.length_c   1.000
_cell.angle_alpha   90.00
_cell.angle_beta   90.00
_cell.angle_gamma   90.00
#
_symmetry.space_group_name_H-M   'P 1'
#
loop_
_entity.id
_entity.type
_entity.pdbx_description
1 polymer ?
#
loop_
_entity_poly.entity_id
_entity_poly.type
_entity_poly.pdbx_seq_one_letter_code
_entity_poly.pdbx_strand_id
1 'polypeptide(L)'
;MAKHFFGLTDTGKIRDNNEDSFIVEPIANGQFILAAAIDGVGGYNGGEVAAAIAKEEISKQFKARPVDPISQMINAFRKANEVIVAKKNAEKELSEMACVATLVLADIEHNQFYYAHVGDTRLYLLRDGSLIKISKDHSFVGFLEDSGRLNETAAMQHPKRNELNKAIGFSDQIADDESYIETGQSPFLPGDLLLLCSDGLTDMVNKQDIVSLLMQGDTLEKKAGNLVALANENGGRDNITVVLVQNDKTPQRVEPTKPGFVHQAPASADVEYIAATPVDEPIPKANKSPKRHSGFIALIILCIVLLCATVLLFLQTQRTANHGSAMVQPTPKLVRNSQEQLLQDAFDHAVGDTLVLSDSIFKSPILISDTLRIRKDTLYVFANGIVLQADSGYRGAAITMMQQSKLMKLDSLQFRGFGTAIAVSNQALLLKNVRFINCVLPLKNSYNFPNQQLVNAEVPMLNPLKSVTLKATNSKNGTK
;
A
#
# COMPACT_ATOMS: atom_id res chain seq x y z
N MET A 1 24.88 7.23 23.91
CA MET A 1 23.74 6.73 23.10
C MET A 1 24.01 7.13 21.67
N ALA A 2 23.98 6.18 20.73
CA ALA A 2 24.10 6.53 19.31
C ALA A 2 22.88 7.38 18.93
N LYS A 3 23.08 8.51 18.25
CA LYS A 3 21.96 9.27 17.70
C LYS A 3 21.41 8.46 16.51
N HIS A 4 20.13 8.16 16.53
CA HIS A 4 19.42 7.43 15.46
C HIS A 4 18.95 8.35 14.33
N PHE A 5 19.53 9.54 14.28
CA PHE A 5 19.38 10.50 13.20
C PHE A 5 20.65 11.33 13.12
N PHE A 6 20.98 11.82 11.93
CA PHE A 6 22.12 12.71 11.71
C PHE A 6 21.89 13.54 10.44
N GLY A 7 22.43 14.75 10.38
CA GLY A 7 22.34 15.62 9.22
C GLY A 7 23.65 16.34 9.01
N LEU A 8 24.04 16.49 7.74
CA LEU A 8 25.26 17.14 7.31
C LEU A 8 24.98 17.91 6.02
N THR A 9 25.54 19.11 5.92
CA THR A 9 25.57 19.91 4.70
C THR A 9 26.99 20.39 4.45
N ASP A 10 27.40 20.44 3.19
CA ASP A 10 28.71 20.86 2.73
C ASP A 10 28.56 21.73 1.49
N THR A 11 29.37 22.79 1.39
CA THR A 11 29.30 23.73 0.27
C THR A 11 29.64 23.07 -1.07
N GLY A 12 30.32 21.93 -1.07
CA GLY A 12 30.92 21.36 -2.27
C GLY A 12 32.28 21.98 -2.56
N LYS A 13 32.89 21.58 -3.68
CA LYS A 13 34.21 22.04 -4.12
C LYS A 13 34.17 23.23 -5.06
N ILE A 14 33.04 23.47 -5.72
CA ILE A 14 32.92 24.46 -6.81
C ILE A 14 32.16 25.71 -6.39
N ARG A 15 31.19 25.60 -5.46
CA ARG A 15 30.39 26.75 -5.01
C ARG A 15 31.15 27.54 -3.93
N ASP A 16 30.93 28.86 -3.89
CA ASP A 16 31.52 29.73 -2.86
C ASP A 16 30.60 29.89 -1.63
N ASN A 17 29.30 29.60 -1.77
CA ASN A 17 28.30 29.73 -0.73
C ASN A 17 27.47 28.44 -0.62
N ASN A 18 26.98 28.15 0.59
CA ASN A 18 26.05 27.06 0.83
C ASN A 18 24.62 27.61 0.94
N GLU A 19 23.80 27.31 -0.05
CA GLU A 19 22.39 27.68 -0.13
C GLU A 19 21.47 26.56 0.40
N ASP A 20 22.03 25.38 0.68
CA ASP A 20 21.30 24.30 1.32
C ASP A 20 21.09 24.55 2.82
N SER A 21 20.02 23.95 3.35
CA SER A 21 19.82 23.77 4.77
C SER A 21 19.17 22.44 5.10
N PHE A 22 19.17 22.09 6.38
CA PHE A 22 18.48 20.90 6.86
C PHE A 22 17.91 21.07 8.26
N ILE A 23 16.96 20.19 8.58
CA ILE A 23 16.41 19.97 9.93
C ILE A 23 16.62 18.50 10.27
N VAL A 24 17.05 18.21 11.51
CA VAL A 24 17.03 16.85 12.06
C VAL A 24 17.02 16.91 13.57
N GLU A 25 15.85 16.73 14.18
CA GLU A 25 15.69 16.86 15.63
C GLU A 25 14.52 16.04 16.18
N PRO A 26 14.62 15.57 17.43
CA PRO A 26 13.50 14.94 18.11
C PRO A 26 12.50 16.01 18.54
N ILE A 27 11.22 15.78 18.27
CA ILE A 27 10.12 16.64 18.73
C ILE A 27 9.15 15.85 19.61
N ALA A 28 8.25 16.56 20.31
CA ALA A 28 7.25 15.97 21.19
C ALA A 28 7.85 14.92 22.15
N ASN A 29 8.90 15.30 22.88
CA ASN A 29 9.64 14.44 23.82
C ASN A 29 10.28 13.19 23.19
N GLY A 30 10.62 13.24 21.89
CA GLY A 30 11.29 12.15 21.19
C GLY A 30 10.35 11.11 20.58
N GLN A 31 9.03 11.35 20.62
CA GLN A 31 8.07 10.48 19.91
C GLN A 31 8.26 10.55 18.39
N PHE A 32 8.55 11.75 17.88
CA PHE A 32 8.79 11.96 16.47
C PHE A 32 10.20 12.48 16.22
N ILE A 33 10.72 12.17 15.04
CA ILE A 33 11.90 12.83 14.48
C ILE A 33 11.43 13.69 13.31
N LEU A 34 11.66 15.00 13.43
CA LEU A 34 11.45 15.95 12.34
C LEU A 34 12.74 16.01 11.52
N ALA A 35 12.64 15.74 10.22
CA ALA A 35 13.78 15.77 9.31
C ALA A 35 13.42 16.51 8.03
N ALA A 36 14.31 17.37 7.52
CA ALA A 36 14.12 18.04 6.25
C ALA A 36 15.44 18.24 5.52
N ALA A 37 15.44 18.07 4.21
CA ALA A 37 16.47 18.60 3.31
C ALA A 37 15.83 19.78 2.54
N ILE A 38 16.53 20.90 2.49
CA ILE A 38 16.07 22.16 1.92
C ILE A 38 17.20 22.66 1.04
N ASP A 39 16.91 22.97 -0.22
CA ASP A 39 17.89 23.47 -1.17
C ASP A 39 17.39 24.82 -1.69
N GLY A 40 18.21 25.84 -1.46
CA GLY A 40 17.93 27.22 -1.83
C GLY A 40 18.23 27.45 -3.30
N VAL A 41 17.22 27.90 -4.05
CA VAL A 41 17.36 28.22 -5.46
C VAL A 41 17.17 29.72 -5.67
N GLY A 42 18.16 30.39 -6.23
CA GLY A 42 18.06 31.82 -6.57
C GLY A 42 19.36 32.34 -7.15
N GLY A 43 19.34 32.79 -8.40
CA GLY A 43 20.51 33.15 -9.22
C GLY A 43 21.75 33.70 -8.50
N TYR A 44 21.99 35.01 -8.53
CA TYR A 44 23.19 35.60 -7.92
C TYR A 44 23.05 35.89 -6.42
N ASN A 45 21.82 35.94 -5.86
CA ASN A 45 21.57 36.24 -4.44
C ASN A 45 20.23 35.66 -3.97
N GLY A 46 20.21 34.95 -2.83
CA GLY A 46 19.01 34.75 -2.01
C GLY A 46 18.57 33.32 -1.77
N GLY A 47 19.17 32.30 -2.40
CA GLY A 47 18.84 30.90 -2.15
C GLY A 47 18.99 30.52 -0.67
N GLU A 48 20.10 30.94 -0.05
CA GLU A 48 20.39 30.74 1.37
C GLU A 48 19.36 31.41 2.29
N VAL A 49 18.84 32.57 1.88
CA VAL A 49 17.80 33.29 2.62
C VAL A 49 16.47 32.55 2.54
N ALA A 50 16.09 32.06 1.36
CA ALA A 50 14.87 31.28 1.19
C ALA A 50 14.93 29.95 1.96
N ALA A 51 16.04 29.22 1.88
CA ALA A 51 16.25 27.99 2.63
C ALA A 51 16.21 28.22 4.15
N ALA A 52 16.80 29.30 4.64
CA ALA A 52 16.75 29.68 6.06
C ALA A 52 15.32 30.02 6.52
N ILE A 53 14.55 30.76 5.72
CA ILE A 53 13.14 31.06 6.02
C ILE A 53 12.31 29.77 6.06
N ALA A 54 12.46 28.89 5.08
CA ALA A 54 11.74 27.63 5.04
C ALA A 54 12.05 26.77 6.27
N LYS A 55 13.33 26.66 6.63
CA LYS A 55 13.75 25.98 7.86
C LYS A 55 13.09 26.54 9.10
N GLU A 56 13.09 27.86 9.26
CA GLU A 56 12.50 28.54 10.42
C GLU A 56 10.99 28.31 10.52
N GLU A 57 10.26 28.49 9.41
CA GLU A 57 8.80 28.33 9.38
C GLU A 57 8.36 26.88 9.57
N ILE A 58 9.13 25.91 9.05
CA ILE A 58 8.91 24.49 9.34
C ILE A 58 9.09 24.23 10.83
N SER A 59 10.24 24.59 11.42
CA SER A 59 10.49 24.36 12.85
C SER A 59 9.44 25.02 13.75
N LYS A 60 8.91 26.21 13.37
CA LYS A 60 7.82 26.87 14.12
C LYS A 60 6.54 26.04 14.20
N GLN A 61 6.14 25.38 13.10
CA GLN A 61 4.91 24.57 13.06
C GLN A 61 4.98 23.32 13.93
N PHE A 62 6.18 22.77 14.13
CA PHE A 62 6.41 21.52 14.85
C PHE A 62 6.86 21.69 16.31
N LYS A 63 6.70 22.89 16.89
CA LYS A 63 6.94 23.14 18.32
C LYS A 63 5.99 22.35 19.24
N ALA A 64 4.76 22.13 18.77
CA ALA A 64 3.76 21.34 19.48
C ALA A 64 3.65 19.94 18.86
N ARG A 65 3.06 19.01 19.61
CA ARG A 65 2.81 17.65 19.11
C ARG A 65 1.88 17.70 17.88
N PRO A 66 2.25 17.05 16.76
CA PRO A 66 1.38 16.95 15.60
C PRO A 66 0.11 16.15 15.89
N VAL A 67 -1.04 16.72 15.56
CA VAL A 67 -2.35 16.03 15.64
C VAL A 67 -2.73 15.48 14.27
N ASP A 68 -2.53 16.28 13.23
CA ASP A 68 -2.65 15.89 11.82
C ASP A 68 -1.33 16.24 11.12
N PRO A 69 -0.39 15.27 11.03
CA PRO A 69 0.92 15.50 10.45
C PRO A 69 0.87 16.11 9.05
N ILE A 70 0.06 15.55 8.15
CA ILE A 70 0.04 15.95 6.73
C ILE A 70 -0.45 17.40 6.60
N SER A 71 -1.57 17.74 7.25
CA SER A 71 -2.08 19.11 7.23
C SER A 71 -1.10 20.11 7.84
N GLN A 72 -0.39 19.74 8.91
CA GLN A 72 0.65 20.60 9.49
C GLN A 72 1.84 20.79 8.55
N MET A 73 2.28 19.74 7.85
CA MET A 73 3.37 19.83 6.87
C MET A 73 2.99 20.74 5.68
N ILE A 74 1.77 20.60 5.16
CA ILE A 74 1.23 21.49 4.11
C ILE A 74 1.23 22.94 4.59
N ASN A 75 0.73 23.19 5.81
CA ASN A 75 0.70 24.53 6.39
C ASN A 75 2.11 25.11 6.60
N ALA A 76 3.10 24.28 6.96
CA ALA A 76 4.48 24.69 7.09
C ALA A 76 5.06 25.21 5.77
N PHE A 77 4.86 24.49 4.66
CA PHE A 77 5.31 24.94 3.34
C PHE A 77 4.56 26.16 2.84
N ARG A 78 3.24 26.25 3.08
CA ARG A 78 2.46 27.45 2.76
C ARG A 78 2.94 28.68 3.53
N LYS A 79 3.24 28.53 4.83
CA LYS A 79 3.75 29.63 5.65
C LYS A 79 5.15 30.07 5.22
N ALA A 80 6.03 29.11 4.92
CA ALA A 80 7.33 29.39 4.31
C ALA A 80 7.17 30.18 3.00
N ASN A 81 6.27 29.76 2.11
CA ASN A 81 5.99 30.47 0.87
C ASN A 81 5.52 31.91 1.11
N GLU A 82 4.55 32.11 2.01
CA GLU A 82 4.05 33.45 2.34
C GLU A 82 5.17 34.39 2.80
N VAL A 83 6.06 33.91 3.68
CA VAL A 83 7.18 34.72 4.20
C VAL A 83 8.23 34.99 3.13
N ILE A 84 8.56 33.99 2.31
CA ILE A 84 9.47 34.14 1.16
C ILE A 84 8.90 35.18 0.19
N VAL A 85 7.66 35.03 -0.26
CA VAL A 85 7.00 35.96 -1.20
C VAL A 85 6.92 37.38 -0.61
N ALA A 86 6.57 37.52 0.67
CA ALA A 86 6.55 38.83 1.32
C ALA A 86 7.93 39.52 1.29
N LYS A 87 9.00 38.76 1.56
CA LYS A 87 10.36 39.30 1.53
C LYS A 87 10.86 39.59 0.11
N LYS A 88 10.51 38.77 -0.89
CA LYS A 88 10.74 39.07 -2.33
C LYS A 88 10.14 40.41 -2.74
N ASN A 89 8.94 40.71 -2.26
CA ASN A 89 8.24 41.96 -2.55
C ASN A 89 8.84 43.17 -1.82
N ALA A 90 9.46 42.96 -0.66
CA ALA A 90 10.09 44.02 0.12
C ALA A 90 11.53 44.33 -0.37
N GLU A 91 12.27 43.32 -0.80
CA GLU A 91 13.71 43.41 -1.11
C GLU A 91 13.96 42.98 -2.55
N LYS A 92 14.14 43.96 -3.45
CA LYS A 92 14.31 43.70 -4.90
C LYS A 92 15.49 42.78 -5.23
N GLU A 93 16.55 42.83 -4.44
CA GLU A 93 17.75 41.98 -4.63
C GLU A 93 17.46 40.49 -4.39
N LEU A 94 16.39 40.17 -3.65
CA LEU A 94 15.93 38.81 -3.36
C LEU A 94 14.75 38.38 -4.23
N SER A 95 14.41 39.14 -5.27
CA SER A 95 13.21 38.89 -6.10
C SER A 95 13.17 37.53 -6.80
N GLU A 96 14.32 36.86 -6.93
CA GLU A 96 14.46 35.53 -7.54
C GLU A 96 14.54 34.41 -6.49
N MET A 97 14.59 34.71 -5.19
CA MET A 97 14.79 33.68 -4.16
C MET A 97 13.62 32.71 -4.10
N ALA A 98 13.94 31.44 -3.91
CA ALA A 98 13.03 30.34 -3.68
C ALA A 98 13.80 29.17 -3.06
N CYS A 99 13.10 28.10 -2.68
CA CYS A 99 13.75 26.87 -2.27
C CYS A 99 12.89 25.66 -2.62
N VAL A 100 13.54 24.50 -2.71
CA VAL A 100 12.90 23.19 -2.76
C VAL A 100 13.09 22.51 -1.41
N ALA A 101 12.15 21.66 -1.03
CA ALA A 101 12.22 20.99 0.26
C ALA A 101 11.53 19.64 0.27
N THR A 102 12.15 18.72 1.00
CA THR A 102 11.57 17.44 1.39
C THR A 102 11.53 17.40 2.90
N LEU A 103 10.33 17.25 3.45
CA LEU A 103 10.04 17.21 4.89
C LEU A 103 9.53 15.84 5.27
N VAL A 104 10.05 15.27 6.35
CA VAL A 104 9.65 14.00 6.94
C VAL A 104 9.33 14.20 8.42
N LEU A 105 8.22 13.59 8.84
CA LEU A 105 7.92 13.35 10.24
C LEU A 105 7.92 11.83 10.48
N ALA A 106 8.95 11.32 11.12
CA ALA A 106 9.05 9.90 11.47
C ALA A 106 8.40 9.66 12.85
N ASP A 107 7.27 8.95 12.87
CA ASP A 107 6.61 8.45 14.07
C ASP A 107 7.25 7.13 14.48
N ILE A 108 8.26 7.23 15.35
CA ILE A 108 9.00 6.06 15.82
C ILE A 108 8.07 5.14 16.59
N GLU A 109 7.16 5.68 17.41
CA GLU A 109 6.23 4.91 18.24
C GLU A 109 5.33 3.99 17.40
N HIS A 110 4.74 4.52 16.33
CA HIS A 110 3.81 3.78 15.47
C HIS A 110 4.47 3.09 14.26
N ASN A 111 5.80 3.16 14.12
CA ASN A 111 6.54 2.60 12.99
C ASN A 111 6.03 3.11 11.64
N GLN A 112 5.88 4.43 11.53
CA GLN A 112 5.33 5.10 10.35
C GLN A 112 6.10 6.40 10.09
N PHE A 113 6.18 6.82 8.83
CA PHE A 113 6.60 8.17 8.50
C PHE A 113 5.57 8.86 7.61
N TYR A 114 5.53 10.18 7.72
CA TYR A 114 4.76 11.08 6.88
C TYR A 114 5.74 11.97 6.12
N TYR A 115 5.40 12.36 4.90
CA TYR A 115 6.24 13.25 4.11
C TYR A 115 5.44 14.32 3.38
N ALA A 116 6.09 15.46 3.18
CA ALA A 116 5.66 16.52 2.27
C ALA A 116 6.86 16.95 1.42
N HIS A 117 6.65 17.18 0.13
CA HIS A 117 7.72 17.40 -0.82
C HIS A 117 7.33 18.42 -1.88
N VAL A 118 8.27 19.33 -2.20
CA VAL A 118 8.21 20.29 -3.30
C VAL A 118 9.60 20.40 -3.91
N GLY A 119 9.71 20.12 -5.21
CA GLY A 119 10.93 20.33 -6.00
C GLY A 119 11.70 19.04 -6.27
N ASP A 120 13.03 19.06 -6.18
CA ASP A 120 13.91 17.96 -6.61
C ASP A 120 14.90 17.47 -5.56
N THR A 121 14.83 17.98 -4.32
CA THR A 121 15.34 17.23 -3.15
C THR A 121 14.67 15.86 -3.07
N ARG A 122 15.36 14.85 -2.56
CA ARG A 122 14.89 13.47 -2.64
C ARG A 122 14.71 12.83 -1.27
N LEU A 123 13.67 11.99 -1.16
CA LEU A 123 13.44 11.05 -0.06
C LEU A 123 13.61 9.63 -0.54
N TYR A 124 14.49 8.87 0.12
CA TYR A 124 14.66 7.44 -0.09
C TYR A 124 14.38 6.65 1.19
N LEU A 125 13.81 5.45 1.03
CA LEU A 125 13.69 4.42 2.06
C LEU A 125 14.64 3.28 1.73
N LEU A 126 15.58 3.00 2.64
CA LEU A 126 16.41 1.79 2.63
C LEU A 126 15.75 0.73 3.53
N ARG A 127 15.34 -0.38 2.92
CA ARG A 127 14.79 -1.55 3.61
C ARG A 127 15.33 -2.83 2.98
N ASP A 128 15.81 -3.76 3.80
CA ASP A 128 16.31 -5.07 3.37
C ASP A 128 17.31 -4.97 2.19
N GLY A 129 18.22 -3.99 2.24
CA GLY A 129 19.23 -3.75 1.20
C GLY A 129 18.71 -3.07 -0.08
N SER A 130 17.42 -2.73 -0.14
CA SER A 130 16.80 -2.03 -1.28
C SER A 130 16.59 -0.55 -0.97
N LEU A 131 17.19 0.33 -1.78
CA LEU A 131 16.94 1.78 -1.72
C LEU A 131 15.82 2.16 -2.68
N ILE A 132 14.71 2.65 -2.13
CA ILE A 132 13.48 2.97 -2.86
C ILE A 132 13.29 4.49 -2.82
N LYS A 133 13.21 5.14 -3.99
CA LYS A 133 12.86 6.57 -4.09
C LYS A 133 11.37 6.72 -3.77
N ILE A 134 11.05 7.55 -2.78
CA ILE A 134 9.69 7.81 -2.31
C ILE A 134 9.12 9.08 -2.93
N SER A 135 9.91 10.16 -2.95
CA SER A 135 9.52 11.43 -3.57
C SER A 135 9.69 11.40 -5.09
N LYS A 136 9.03 12.33 -5.76
CA LYS A 136 9.12 12.49 -7.21
C LYS A 136 9.66 13.87 -7.53
N ASP A 137 10.73 13.92 -8.32
CA ASP A 137 11.33 15.18 -8.73
C ASP A 137 10.31 16.02 -9.52
N HIS A 138 9.98 17.22 -9.02
CA HIS A 138 9.06 18.15 -9.67
C HIS A 138 9.77 18.96 -10.76
N SER A 139 10.39 18.25 -11.70
CA SER A 139 11.10 18.77 -12.86
C SER A 139 10.58 18.13 -14.16
N PHE A 140 10.90 18.71 -15.31
CA PHE A 140 10.55 18.08 -16.60
C PHE A 140 11.18 16.69 -16.73
N VAL A 141 12.42 16.53 -16.28
CA VAL A 141 13.15 15.27 -16.32
C VAL A 141 12.58 14.27 -15.33
N GLY A 142 12.20 14.71 -14.13
CA GLY A 142 11.51 13.89 -13.14
C GLY A 142 10.22 13.29 -13.69
N PHE A 143 9.42 14.07 -14.43
CA PHE A 143 8.24 13.55 -15.11
C PHE A 143 8.56 12.46 -16.16
N LEU A 144 9.66 12.60 -16.91
CA LEU A 144 10.09 11.59 -17.88
C LEU A 144 10.57 10.31 -17.18
N GLU A 145 11.24 10.43 -16.04
CA GLU A 145 11.65 9.30 -15.21
C GLU A 145 10.42 8.56 -14.67
N ASP A 146 9.50 9.29 -14.02
CA ASP A 146 8.27 8.76 -13.44
C ASP A 146 7.38 8.06 -14.46
N SER A 147 7.36 8.56 -15.70
CA SER A 147 6.59 7.97 -16.81
C SER A 147 7.31 6.78 -17.48
N GLY A 148 8.51 6.43 -17.03
CA GLY A 148 9.32 5.33 -17.57
C GLY A 148 9.95 5.64 -18.94
N ARG A 149 9.91 6.90 -19.38
CA ARG A 149 10.56 7.34 -20.63
C ARG A 149 12.07 7.48 -20.46
N LEU A 150 12.51 7.81 -19.24
CA LEU A 150 13.90 7.75 -18.82
C LEU A 150 14.03 6.80 -17.64
N ASN A 151 15.16 6.11 -17.54
CA ASN A 151 15.57 5.51 -16.28
C ASN A 151 16.35 6.55 -15.44
N GLU A 152 16.54 6.27 -14.15
CA GLU A 152 17.24 7.17 -13.22
C GLU A 152 18.60 7.63 -13.77
N THR A 153 19.42 6.70 -14.29
CA THR A 153 20.74 7.04 -14.87
C THR A 153 20.63 8.00 -16.05
N ALA A 154 19.66 7.82 -16.95
CA ALA A 154 19.45 8.69 -18.11
C ALA A 154 18.86 10.05 -17.71
N ALA A 155 18.01 10.08 -16.68
CA ALA A 155 17.50 11.31 -16.08
C ALA A 155 18.65 12.17 -15.53
N MET A 156 19.58 11.57 -14.78
CA MET A 156 20.76 12.26 -14.24
C MET A 156 21.71 12.81 -15.31
N GLN A 157 21.70 12.26 -16.53
CA GLN A 157 22.54 12.73 -17.64
C GLN A 157 21.83 13.73 -18.56
N HIS A 158 20.55 14.03 -18.29
CA HIS A 158 19.75 14.85 -19.18
C HIS A 158 20.17 16.33 -19.12
N PRO A 159 20.27 17.04 -20.27
CA PRO A 159 20.71 18.44 -20.30
C PRO A 159 19.78 19.41 -19.56
N LYS A 160 18.51 19.05 -19.42
CA LYS A 160 17.47 19.82 -18.72
C LYS A 160 17.19 19.34 -17.29
N ARG A 161 18.10 18.56 -16.68
CA ARG A 161 17.83 17.95 -15.36
C ARG A 161 17.59 18.98 -14.25
N ASN A 162 18.20 20.17 -14.36
CA ASN A 162 18.06 21.28 -13.42
C ASN A 162 16.83 22.19 -13.72
N GLU A 163 15.93 21.82 -14.63
CA GLU A 163 14.72 22.62 -14.93
C GLU A 163 13.58 22.28 -13.97
N LEU A 164 13.41 23.11 -12.94
CA LEU A 164 12.42 22.96 -11.89
C LEU A 164 11.02 23.47 -12.29
N ASN A 165 9.97 22.71 -12.01
CA ASN A 165 8.58 23.12 -12.23
C ASN A 165 7.89 23.65 -10.96
N LYS A 166 8.30 23.19 -9.78
CA LYS A 166 7.70 23.59 -8.49
C LYS A 166 8.76 23.93 -7.45
N ALA A 167 8.59 25.05 -6.77
CA ALA A 167 9.41 25.49 -5.65
C ALA A 167 8.59 26.30 -4.66
N ILE A 168 9.06 26.37 -3.43
CA ILE A 168 8.54 27.27 -2.40
C ILE A 168 9.07 28.67 -2.71
N GLY A 169 8.18 29.64 -2.96
CA GLY A 169 8.53 31.00 -3.37
C GLY A 169 8.42 31.29 -4.87
N PHE A 170 8.06 30.31 -5.71
CA PHE A 170 7.89 30.52 -7.16
C PHE A 170 6.60 31.22 -7.54
N SER A 171 5.49 30.88 -6.88
CA SER A 171 4.18 31.42 -7.23
C SER A 171 3.20 31.28 -6.07
N ASP A 172 2.11 32.04 -6.13
CA ASP A 172 1.00 31.91 -5.19
C ASP A 172 0.23 30.58 -5.36
N GLN A 173 0.53 29.77 -6.39
CA GLN A 173 -0.16 28.50 -6.65
C GLN A 173 -0.04 27.48 -5.52
N ILE A 174 1.01 27.53 -4.71
CA ILE A 174 1.15 26.65 -3.53
C ILE A 174 0.05 26.89 -2.48
N ALA A 175 -0.58 28.07 -2.48
CA ALA A 175 -1.73 28.37 -1.64
C ALA A 175 -3.02 27.72 -2.18
N ASP A 176 -3.20 27.73 -3.51
CA ASP A 176 -4.48 27.43 -4.16
C ASP A 176 -4.58 26.03 -4.79
N ASP A 177 -3.45 25.40 -5.12
CA ASP A 177 -3.39 24.07 -5.74
C ASP A 177 -2.99 23.01 -4.70
N GLU A 178 -3.95 22.20 -4.28
CA GLU A 178 -3.72 21.07 -3.36
C GLU A 178 -2.74 20.03 -3.92
N SER A 179 -2.55 19.96 -5.24
CA SER A 179 -1.60 19.06 -5.88
C SER A 179 -0.18 19.64 -5.97
N TYR A 180 0.01 20.90 -5.57
CA TYR A 180 1.33 21.55 -5.62
C TYR A 180 2.31 20.85 -4.70
N ILE A 181 1.89 20.57 -3.46
CA ILE A 181 2.69 19.87 -2.44
C ILE A 181 2.39 18.37 -2.54
N GLU A 182 3.40 17.58 -2.89
CA GLU A 182 3.29 16.13 -2.82
C GLU A 182 3.28 15.70 -1.35
N THR A 183 2.34 14.85 -0.95
CA THR A 183 2.27 14.33 0.41
C THR A 183 1.98 12.83 0.43
N GLY A 184 2.39 12.16 1.51
CA GLY A 184 2.08 10.76 1.69
C GLY A 184 2.55 10.21 3.02
N GLN A 185 2.27 8.92 3.22
CA GLN A 185 2.66 8.18 4.41
C GLN A 185 3.07 6.75 4.05
N SER A 186 3.98 6.17 4.82
CA SER A 186 4.43 4.79 4.62
C SER A 186 4.91 4.17 5.94
N PRO A 187 4.85 2.82 6.08
CA PRO A 187 5.48 2.14 7.21
C PRO A 187 6.97 2.48 7.31
N PHE A 188 7.44 2.72 8.52
CA PHE A 188 8.84 2.91 8.91
C PHE A 188 9.18 1.84 9.95
N LEU A 189 9.55 0.66 9.49
CA LEU A 189 9.72 -0.52 10.31
C LEU A 189 11.08 -0.54 11.02
N PRO A 190 11.21 -1.25 12.14
CA PRO A 190 12.50 -1.49 12.80
C PRO A 190 13.61 -1.90 11.83
N GLY A 191 14.74 -1.19 11.86
CA GLY A 191 15.89 -1.41 10.97
C GLY A 191 15.87 -0.61 9.67
N ASP A 192 14.75 0.02 9.32
CA ASP A 192 14.67 0.92 8.16
C ASP A 192 15.54 2.17 8.37
N LEU A 193 15.99 2.72 7.24
CA LEU A 193 16.70 3.99 7.20
C LEU A 193 16.09 4.89 6.11
N LEU A 194 15.76 6.12 6.49
CA LEU A 194 15.38 7.19 5.57
C LEU A 194 16.61 8.02 5.24
N LEU A 195 16.77 8.35 3.95
CA LEU A 195 17.75 9.28 3.43
C LEU A 195 17.00 10.44 2.78
N LEU A 196 17.20 11.66 3.28
CA LEU A 196 16.83 12.88 2.58
C LEU A 196 18.11 13.52 2.05
N CYS A 197 18.09 14.01 0.82
CA CYS A 197 19.27 14.68 0.23
C CYS A 197 18.90 15.76 -0.79
N SER A 198 19.81 16.72 -0.98
CA SER A 198 19.79 17.61 -2.14
C SER A 198 20.31 16.90 -3.39
N ASP A 199 20.13 17.53 -4.55
CA ASP A 199 20.55 16.98 -5.84
C ASP A 199 22.08 16.83 -5.91
N GLY A 200 22.86 17.67 -5.21
CA GLY A 200 24.31 17.63 -5.15
C GLY A 200 24.89 16.30 -4.67
N LEU A 201 24.14 15.52 -3.87
CA LEU A 201 24.50 14.13 -3.60
C LEU A 201 24.25 13.25 -4.83
N THR A 202 23.02 13.23 -5.32
CA THR A 202 22.58 12.25 -6.32
C THR A 202 23.12 12.51 -7.72
N ASP A 203 23.48 13.76 -8.04
CA ASP A 203 24.20 14.15 -9.25
C ASP A 203 25.61 13.54 -9.29
N MET A 204 26.24 13.40 -8.13
CA MET A 204 27.64 12.95 -8.01
C MET A 204 27.77 11.47 -7.63
N VAL A 205 26.80 10.90 -6.92
CA VAL A 205 26.88 9.54 -6.36
C VAL A 205 25.71 8.70 -6.85
N ASN A 206 26.03 7.57 -7.48
CA ASN A 206 25.00 6.65 -7.97
C ASN A 206 24.33 5.87 -6.82
N LYS A 207 23.18 5.30 -7.14
CA LYS A 207 22.36 4.52 -6.21
C LYS A 207 23.09 3.33 -5.57
N GLN A 208 23.91 2.61 -6.33
CA GLN A 208 24.64 1.43 -5.83
C GLN A 208 25.68 1.82 -4.77
N ASP A 209 26.38 2.93 -4.97
CA ASP A 209 27.36 3.45 -4.03
C ASP A 209 26.68 3.98 -2.76
N ILE A 210 25.54 4.67 -2.90
CA ILE A 210 24.71 5.10 -1.76
C ILE A 210 24.30 3.89 -0.90
N VAL A 211 23.75 2.84 -1.53
CA VAL A 211 23.38 1.60 -0.82
C VAL A 211 24.59 0.99 -0.12
N SER A 212 25.71 0.89 -0.82
CA SER A 212 26.93 0.27 -0.30
C SER A 212 27.46 0.98 0.94
N LEU A 213 27.44 2.33 0.96
CA LEU A 213 27.83 3.12 2.12
C LEU A 213 26.81 3.01 3.27
N LEU A 214 25.52 3.10 2.97
CA LEU A 214 24.48 3.05 4.00
C LEU A 214 24.35 1.67 4.68
N MET A 215 24.72 0.60 3.98
CA MET A 215 24.69 -0.78 4.51
C MET A 215 25.90 -1.13 5.39
N GLN A 216 26.91 -0.26 5.49
CA GLN A 216 28.07 -0.49 6.37
C GLN A 216 27.66 -0.48 7.85
N GLY A 217 28.41 -1.20 8.70
CA GLY A 217 28.22 -1.24 10.16
C GLY A 217 28.68 0.04 10.89
N ASP A 218 28.71 1.17 10.21
CA ASP A 218 29.20 2.46 10.70
C ASP A 218 28.08 3.29 11.37
N THR A 219 28.48 4.34 12.11
CA THR A 219 27.54 5.32 12.68
C THR A 219 26.88 6.15 11.58
N LEU A 220 25.70 6.72 11.84
CA LEU A 220 25.01 7.60 10.88
C LEU A 220 25.86 8.82 10.51
N GLU A 221 26.62 9.36 11.47
CA GLU A 221 27.58 10.44 11.23
C GLU A 221 28.64 10.06 10.19
N LYS A 222 29.26 8.89 10.36
CA LYS A 222 30.28 8.41 9.42
C LYS A 222 29.68 8.07 8.06
N LYS A 223 28.47 7.50 8.02
CA LYS A 223 27.73 7.26 6.77
C LYS A 223 27.45 8.55 6.00
N ALA A 224 26.92 9.57 6.67
CA ALA A 224 26.66 10.87 6.06
C ALA A 224 27.95 11.55 5.60
N GLY A 225 29.00 11.53 6.44
CA GLY A 225 30.32 12.05 6.08
C GLY A 225 30.93 11.36 4.86
N ASN A 226 30.83 10.03 4.78
CA ASN A 226 31.32 9.27 3.62
C ASN A 226 30.52 9.58 2.34
N LEU A 227 29.21 9.78 2.44
CA LEU A 227 28.38 10.18 1.29
C LEU A 227 28.79 11.56 0.75
N VAL A 228 28.94 12.53 1.65
CA VAL A 228 29.40 13.89 1.30
C VAL A 228 30.82 13.86 0.71
N ALA A 229 31.73 13.12 1.34
CA ALA A 229 33.10 12.97 0.87
C ALA A 229 33.15 12.37 -0.55
N LEU A 230 32.38 11.30 -0.80
CA LEU A 230 32.31 10.68 -2.12
C LEU A 230 31.72 11.60 -3.18
N ALA A 231 30.66 12.37 -2.86
CA ALA A 231 30.10 13.38 -3.77
C ALA A 231 31.14 14.45 -4.12
N ASN A 232 31.92 14.89 -3.13
CA ASN A 232 33.03 15.82 -3.32
C ASN A 232 34.17 15.22 -4.14
N GLU A 233 34.53 13.95 -3.93
CA GLU A 233 35.53 13.23 -4.74
C GLU A 233 35.12 13.12 -6.21
N ASN A 234 33.82 12.90 -6.48
CA ASN A 234 33.25 12.82 -7.82
C ASN A 234 33.05 14.18 -8.50
N GLY A 235 33.31 15.28 -7.79
CA GLY A 235 33.42 16.62 -8.37
C GLY A 235 32.97 17.74 -7.43
N GLY A 236 31.99 17.49 -6.55
CA GLY A 236 31.47 18.50 -5.62
C GLY A 236 30.96 19.76 -6.33
N ARG A 237 30.16 19.57 -7.39
CA ARG A 237 29.73 20.67 -8.28
C ARG A 237 28.63 21.55 -7.69
N ASP A 238 27.93 21.05 -6.69
CA ASP A 238 26.86 21.75 -6.00
C ASP A 238 27.01 21.63 -4.48
N ASN A 239 26.13 22.32 -3.75
CA ASN A 239 25.94 22.10 -2.33
C ASN A 239 25.42 20.68 -2.08
N ILE A 240 25.90 20.02 -1.04
CA ILE A 240 25.60 18.62 -0.76
C ILE A 240 25.01 18.52 0.64
N THR A 241 23.76 18.08 0.71
CA THR A 241 23.07 17.88 1.98
C THR A 241 22.57 16.45 2.11
N VAL A 242 22.79 15.86 3.29
CA VAL A 242 22.42 14.49 3.64
C VAL A 242 21.80 14.48 5.03
N VAL A 243 20.57 13.97 5.13
CA VAL A 243 19.89 13.73 6.41
C VAL A 243 19.47 12.28 6.50
N LEU A 244 19.91 11.61 7.56
CA LEU A 244 19.64 10.22 7.84
C LEU A 244 18.74 10.10 9.07
N VAL A 245 17.71 9.28 8.98
CA VAL A 245 16.85 8.89 10.12
C VAL A 245 16.71 7.37 10.13
N GLN A 246 17.05 6.73 11.24
CA GLN A 246 16.99 5.28 11.39
C GLN A 246 15.90 4.91 12.40
N ASN A 247 15.08 3.91 12.07
CA ASN A 247 14.24 3.26 13.07
C ASN A 247 15.12 2.25 13.82
N ASP A 248 15.50 2.64 15.04
CA ASP A 248 16.43 1.93 15.90
C ASP A 248 15.78 0.89 16.82
N LYS A 249 14.45 0.80 16.78
CA LYS A 249 13.74 -0.23 17.53
C LYS A 249 14.30 -1.60 17.15
N THR A 250 14.42 -2.47 18.13
CA THR A 250 14.78 -3.86 17.88
C THR A 250 13.72 -4.47 16.97
N PRO A 251 14.10 -5.05 15.81
CA PRO A 251 13.18 -5.81 15.00
C PRO A 251 12.56 -6.90 15.87
N GLN A 252 11.23 -6.90 15.97
CA GLN A 252 10.51 -7.99 16.61
C GLN A 252 10.60 -9.20 15.67
N ARG A 253 11.71 -9.92 15.73
CA ARG A 253 11.79 -11.30 15.26
C ARG A 253 10.89 -12.10 16.19
N VAL A 254 9.66 -12.37 15.76
CA VAL A 254 8.91 -13.48 16.32
C VAL A 254 9.65 -14.71 15.83
N GLU A 255 10.49 -15.31 16.69
CA GLU A 255 10.96 -16.65 16.39
C GLU A 255 9.72 -17.54 16.23
N PRO A 256 9.65 -18.39 15.19
CA PRO A 256 8.60 -19.38 15.11
C PRO A 256 8.68 -20.24 16.36
N THR A 257 7.79 -20.00 17.33
CA THR A 257 7.72 -20.80 18.55
C THR A 257 7.28 -22.18 18.10
N LYS A 258 8.20 -23.14 18.08
CA LYS A 258 7.80 -24.55 18.06
C LYS A 258 6.88 -24.75 19.26
N PRO A 259 5.64 -25.24 19.09
CA PRO A 259 4.77 -25.49 20.22
C PRO A 259 5.47 -26.46 21.17
N GLY A 260 5.67 -26.03 22.42
CA GLY A 260 6.24 -26.86 23.46
C GLY A 260 5.32 -28.04 23.73
N PHE A 261 5.83 -29.26 23.52
CA PHE A 261 5.14 -30.46 23.94
C PHE A 261 5.13 -30.51 25.47
N VAL A 262 4.00 -30.20 26.09
CA VAL A 262 3.73 -30.70 27.44
C VAL A 262 3.43 -32.18 27.28
N HIS A 263 4.42 -33.02 27.59
CA HIS A 263 4.23 -34.46 27.65
C HIS A 263 3.38 -34.78 28.88
N GLN A 264 2.06 -34.88 28.71
CA GLN A 264 1.25 -35.63 29.67
C GLN A 264 1.47 -37.11 29.39
N ALA A 265 2.17 -37.78 30.31
CA ALA A 265 2.34 -39.22 30.28
C ALA A 265 0.95 -39.91 30.31
N PRO A 266 0.66 -40.85 29.39
CA PRO A 266 -0.54 -41.66 29.49
C PRO A 266 -0.42 -42.63 30.66
N ALA A 267 -1.47 -42.68 31.48
CA ALA A 267 -1.62 -43.73 32.49
C ALA A 267 -1.82 -45.08 31.79
N SER A 268 -0.97 -46.04 32.15
CA SER A 268 -1.00 -47.44 31.73
C SER A 268 -2.29 -48.13 32.16
N ALA A 269 -2.98 -48.79 31.23
CA ALA A 269 -3.86 -49.90 31.52
C ALA A 269 -3.77 -50.92 30.40
N ASP A 270 -3.07 -52.02 30.69
CA ASP A 270 -3.03 -53.25 29.90
C ASP A 270 -4.43 -53.86 29.85
N VAL A 271 -4.94 -54.18 28.66
CA VAL A 271 -5.94 -55.24 28.51
C VAL A 271 -5.69 -56.02 27.21
N GLU A 272 -5.53 -57.33 27.42
CA GLU A 272 -5.26 -58.41 26.49
C GLU A 272 -6.54 -58.87 25.75
N TYR A 273 -6.37 -59.35 24.52
CA TYR A 273 -7.42 -59.83 23.61
C TYR A 273 -8.08 -61.13 24.06
N ILE A 274 -9.43 -61.24 24.04
CA ILE A 274 -10.15 -62.50 23.74
C ILE A 274 -11.46 -62.20 22.96
N ALA A 275 -11.66 -62.96 21.88
CA ALA A 275 -12.82 -62.94 20.97
C ALA A 275 -14.02 -63.76 21.50
N ALA A 276 -15.25 -63.42 21.10
CA ALA A 276 -16.38 -64.35 21.13
C ALA A 276 -17.54 -63.97 20.17
N THR A 277 -18.00 -64.98 19.44
CA THR A 277 -19.37 -65.24 18.93
C THR A 277 -19.82 -66.58 19.59
N PRO A 278 -21.06 -67.10 19.48
CA PRO A 278 -22.42 -66.53 19.33
C PRO A 278 -23.52 -67.22 20.24
N VAL A 279 -24.80 -66.80 20.09
CA VAL A 279 -26.10 -67.55 20.22
C VAL A 279 -26.86 -67.75 21.59
N ASP A 280 -28.14 -67.32 21.54
CA ASP A 280 -29.48 -67.73 22.07
C ASP A 280 -30.02 -67.79 23.53
N GLU A 281 -31.31 -67.36 23.58
CA GLU A 281 -32.49 -67.79 24.38
C GLU A 281 -32.71 -67.36 25.85
N PRO A 282 -33.94 -67.40 26.43
CA PRO A 282 -35.32 -67.35 25.88
C PRO A 282 -36.31 -66.38 26.62
N ILE A 283 -37.55 -66.26 26.11
CA ILE A 283 -38.73 -65.47 26.59
C ILE A 283 -39.60 -66.34 27.56
N PRO A 284 -40.28 -65.86 28.65
CA PRO A 284 -41.71 -65.37 28.62
C PRO A 284 -42.13 -64.44 29.80
N LYS A 285 -43.29 -63.77 29.92
CA LYS A 285 -44.70 -63.94 29.49
C LYS A 285 -45.42 -62.57 29.48
N ALA A 286 -46.52 -62.42 28.73
CA ALA A 286 -47.81 -61.88 29.23
C ALA A 286 -48.96 -62.05 28.19
N ASN A 287 -50.17 -62.33 28.70
CA ASN A 287 -51.36 -62.75 27.96
C ASN A 287 -52.21 -61.59 27.36
N LYS A 288 -52.77 -61.86 26.16
CA LYS A 288 -54.08 -61.49 25.55
C LYS A 288 -54.86 -60.27 26.10
N SER A 289 -55.04 -59.20 25.30
CA SER A 289 -56.17 -58.90 24.38
C SER A 289 -57.23 -57.94 24.97
N PRO A 290 -58.14 -57.30 24.19
CA PRO A 290 -57.99 -56.57 22.93
C PRO A 290 -58.71 -55.18 22.99
N LYS A 291 -58.49 -54.27 22.01
CA LYS A 291 -59.55 -53.51 21.30
C LYS A 291 -58.98 -52.46 20.33
N ARG A 292 -59.43 -52.58 19.08
CA ARG A 292 -59.45 -51.58 18.00
C ARG A 292 -59.95 -50.22 18.52
N HIS A 293 -59.33 -49.12 18.11
CA HIS A 293 -60.05 -47.88 17.77
C HIS A 293 -59.27 -46.99 16.78
N SER A 294 -60.06 -46.33 15.94
CA SER A 294 -59.80 -45.84 14.59
C SER A 294 -59.03 -44.52 14.50
N GLY A 295 -57.93 -44.36 15.25
CA GLY A 295 -57.06 -43.18 15.19
C GLY A 295 -55.82 -43.34 14.29
N PHE A 296 -55.34 -44.58 14.12
CA PHE A 296 -54.07 -44.86 13.41
C PHE A 296 -54.17 -44.72 11.89
N ILE A 297 -55.34 -44.95 11.30
CA ILE A 297 -55.52 -44.83 9.84
C ILE A 297 -55.42 -43.36 9.41
N ALA A 298 -55.95 -42.42 10.20
CA ALA A 298 -55.82 -41.00 9.92
C ALA A 298 -54.35 -40.53 9.99
N LEU A 299 -53.58 -41.06 10.95
CA LEU A 299 -52.16 -40.75 11.09
C LEU A 299 -51.34 -41.31 9.91
N ILE A 300 -51.65 -42.53 9.47
CA ILE A 300 -50.97 -43.15 8.32
C ILE A 300 -51.33 -42.42 7.02
N ILE A 301 -52.60 -42.02 6.84
CA ILE A 301 -53.00 -41.21 5.69
C ILE A 301 -52.31 -39.83 5.73
N LEU A 302 -52.19 -39.19 6.90
CA LEU A 302 -51.48 -37.93 7.05
C LEU A 302 -49.98 -38.08 6.73
N CYS A 303 -49.35 -39.16 7.17
CA CYS A 303 -47.96 -39.46 6.83
C CYS A 303 -47.78 -39.72 5.33
N ILE A 304 -48.70 -40.42 4.68
CA ILE A 304 -48.66 -40.67 3.23
C ILE A 304 -48.90 -39.37 2.46
N VAL A 305 -49.80 -38.49 2.92
CA VAL A 305 -50.03 -37.17 2.31
C VAL A 305 -48.80 -36.26 2.46
N LEU A 306 -48.15 -36.26 3.63
CA LEU A 306 -46.89 -35.53 3.85
C LEU A 306 -45.74 -36.10 3.02
N LEU A 307 -45.67 -37.42 2.87
CA LEU A 307 -44.66 -38.08 2.03
C LEU A 307 -44.90 -37.79 0.55
N CYS A 308 -46.16 -37.81 0.09
CA CYS A 308 -46.52 -37.41 -1.27
C CYS A 308 -46.27 -35.91 -1.50
N ALA A 309 -46.56 -35.04 -0.53
CA ALA A 309 -46.28 -33.61 -0.64
C ALA A 309 -44.78 -33.32 -0.70
N THR A 310 -43.97 -34.01 0.10
CA THR A 310 -42.50 -33.89 0.05
C THR A 310 -41.93 -34.46 -1.24
N VAL A 311 -42.46 -35.58 -1.75
CA VAL A 311 -42.09 -36.13 -3.06
C VAL A 311 -42.53 -35.22 -4.20
N LEU A 312 -43.71 -34.59 -4.12
CA LEU A 312 -44.18 -33.63 -5.12
C LEU A 312 -43.38 -32.33 -5.08
N LEU A 313 -43.00 -31.83 -3.90
CA LEU A 313 -42.09 -30.69 -3.76
C LEU A 313 -40.69 -31.05 -4.26
N PHE A 314 -40.20 -32.27 -4.02
CA PHE A 314 -38.93 -32.77 -4.55
C PHE A 314 -38.98 -32.93 -6.08
N LEU A 315 -40.09 -33.41 -6.63
CA LEU A 315 -40.29 -33.53 -8.07
C LEU A 315 -40.55 -32.17 -8.72
N GLN A 316 -41.14 -31.20 -8.03
CA GLN A 316 -41.27 -29.81 -8.50
C GLN A 316 -39.91 -29.10 -8.47
N THR A 317 -39.09 -29.30 -7.43
CA THR A 317 -37.70 -28.79 -7.41
C THR A 317 -36.80 -29.49 -8.44
N GLN A 318 -37.04 -30.78 -8.72
CA GLN A 318 -36.40 -31.48 -9.82
C GLN A 318 -36.92 -31.02 -11.19
N ARG A 319 -38.20 -30.64 -11.33
CA ARG A 319 -38.76 -30.09 -12.58
C ARG A 319 -38.31 -28.64 -12.84
N THR A 320 -38.04 -27.85 -11.80
CA THR A 320 -37.34 -26.56 -11.96
C THR A 320 -35.84 -26.74 -12.20
N ALA A 321 -35.25 -27.86 -11.80
CA ALA A 321 -33.87 -28.22 -12.15
C ALA A 321 -33.73 -28.87 -13.55
N ASN A 322 -34.78 -29.52 -14.07
CA ASN A 322 -34.75 -30.31 -15.32
C ASN A 322 -35.48 -29.69 -16.52
N HIS A 323 -36.01 -28.47 -16.42
CA HIS A 323 -36.32 -27.65 -17.59
C HIS A 323 -35.16 -26.72 -17.90
N GLY A 324 -34.16 -27.30 -18.56
CA GLY A 324 -32.96 -26.57 -18.93
C GLY A 324 -31.76 -27.42 -19.31
N SER A 325 -31.93 -28.69 -19.72
CA SER A 325 -31.03 -29.26 -20.73
C SER A 325 -31.27 -28.54 -22.05
N ALA A 326 -31.01 -27.23 -22.08
CA ALA A 326 -30.50 -26.63 -23.28
C ALA A 326 -29.29 -27.50 -23.64
N MET A 327 -29.20 -27.88 -24.90
CA MET A 327 -27.90 -28.19 -25.48
C MET A 327 -26.90 -27.24 -24.83
N VAL A 328 -25.71 -27.71 -24.46
CA VAL A 328 -24.57 -26.80 -24.40
C VAL A 328 -24.40 -26.31 -25.84
N GLN A 329 -25.27 -25.39 -26.28
CA GLN A 329 -24.87 -24.30 -27.11
C GLN A 329 -23.63 -23.82 -26.38
N PRO A 330 -22.45 -23.85 -27.03
CA PRO A 330 -21.27 -23.25 -26.42
C PRO A 330 -21.78 -21.93 -25.86
N THR A 331 -21.69 -21.75 -24.53
CA THR A 331 -22.04 -20.49 -23.87
C THR A 331 -21.50 -19.46 -24.83
N PRO A 332 -22.35 -18.63 -25.50
CA PRO A 332 -21.88 -17.83 -26.61
C PRO A 332 -20.64 -17.15 -26.07
N LYS A 333 -19.45 -17.55 -26.58
CA LYS A 333 -18.17 -17.15 -25.99
C LYS A 333 -18.36 -15.67 -25.83
N LEU A 334 -18.44 -15.17 -24.59
CA LEU A 334 -18.70 -13.76 -24.37
C LEU A 334 -17.59 -13.08 -25.15
N VAL A 335 -17.96 -12.50 -26.29
CA VAL A 335 -16.98 -11.99 -27.22
C VAL A 335 -16.49 -10.76 -26.53
N ARG A 336 -15.31 -10.88 -25.91
CA ARG A 336 -14.67 -9.78 -25.22
C ARG A 336 -14.68 -8.60 -26.17
N ASN A 337 -15.08 -7.45 -25.64
CA ASN A 337 -14.95 -6.25 -26.45
C ASN A 337 -13.46 -6.03 -26.77
N SER A 338 -13.18 -5.21 -27.79
CA SER A 338 -11.81 -5.01 -28.27
C SER A 338 -10.83 -4.57 -27.16
N GLN A 339 -11.28 -3.79 -26.18
CA GLN A 339 -10.43 -3.32 -25.09
C GLN A 339 -10.20 -4.37 -24.01
N GLU A 340 -11.24 -5.13 -23.69
CA GLU A 340 -11.17 -6.27 -22.77
C GLU A 340 -10.31 -7.41 -23.34
N GLN A 341 -10.37 -7.64 -24.65
CA GLN A 341 -9.52 -8.60 -25.33
C GLN A 341 -8.05 -8.14 -25.32
N LEU A 342 -7.78 -6.88 -25.66
CA LEU A 342 -6.43 -6.30 -25.56
C LEU A 342 -5.86 -6.41 -24.13
N LEU A 343 -6.70 -6.18 -23.12
CA LEU A 343 -6.27 -6.27 -21.72
C LEU A 343 -5.93 -7.71 -21.32
N GLN A 344 -6.71 -8.69 -21.78
CA GLN A 344 -6.40 -10.10 -21.56
C GLN A 344 -5.13 -10.53 -22.28
N ASP A 345 -4.97 -10.12 -23.55
CA ASP A 345 -3.78 -10.44 -24.33
C ASP A 345 -2.54 -9.82 -23.69
N ALA A 346 -2.67 -8.62 -23.10
CA ALA A 346 -1.61 -7.98 -22.32
C ALA A 346 -1.27 -8.78 -21.05
N PHE A 347 -2.24 -9.35 -20.33
CA PHE A 347 -1.95 -10.24 -19.21
C PHE A 347 -1.28 -11.55 -19.62
N ASP A 348 -1.72 -12.13 -20.74
CA ASP A 348 -1.23 -13.41 -21.21
C ASP A 348 0.17 -13.33 -21.83
N HIS A 349 0.48 -12.23 -22.52
CA HIS A 349 1.73 -12.04 -23.26
C HIS A 349 2.66 -10.99 -22.64
N ALA A 350 2.40 -10.53 -21.41
CA ALA A 350 3.32 -9.62 -20.71
C ALA A 350 4.75 -10.18 -20.74
N VAL A 351 5.73 -9.39 -21.18
CA VAL A 351 7.14 -9.79 -21.15
C VAL A 351 7.73 -9.36 -19.80
N GLY A 352 8.22 -10.33 -19.02
CA GLY A 352 8.66 -10.10 -17.63
C GLY A 352 7.52 -9.95 -16.63
N ASP A 353 7.83 -9.49 -15.42
CA ASP A 353 6.87 -9.49 -14.30
C ASP A 353 6.07 -8.19 -14.17
N THR A 354 6.31 -7.19 -15.01
CA THR A 354 5.65 -5.88 -14.92
C THR A 354 4.78 -5.60 -16.13
N LEU A 355 3.56 -5.13 -15.90
CA LEU A 355 2.61 -4.70 -16.92
C LEU A 355 2.15 -3.28 -16.64
N VAL A 356 2.36 -2.38 -17.60
CA VAL A 356 1.92 -0.98 -17.51
C VAL A 356 0.68 -0.79 -18.37
N LEU A 357 -0.40 -0.31 -17.75
CA LEU A 357 -1.66 0.00 -18.41
C LEU A 357 -1.80 1.52 -18.54
N SER A 358 -1.58 2.03 -19.75
CA SER A 358 -1.71 3.46 -20.09
C SER A 358 -3.06 3.79 -20.73
N ASP A 359 -3.58 4.98 -20.46
CA ASP A 359 -4.75 5.58 -21.11
C ASP A 359 -4.64 5.73 -22.65
N SER A 360 -3.40 5.84 -23.15
CA SER A 360 -3.09 5.91 -24.59
C SER A 360 -3.47 4.62 -25.34
N ILE A 361 -3.47 3.48 -24.65
CA ILE A 361 -3.79 2.15 -25.20
C ILE A 361 -5.20 1.72 -24.75
N PHE A 362 -5.53 1.98 -23.49
CA PHE A 362 -6.79 1.56 -22.88
C PHE A 362 -7.68 2.77 -22.56
N LYS A 363 -8.79 2.89 -23.30
CA LYS A 363 -9.81 3.90 -22.99
C LYS A 363 -10.57 3.50 -21.72
N SER A 364 -10.61 4.42 -20.76
CA SER A 364 -11.31 4.25 -19.49
C SER A 364 -12.75 4.82 -19.60
N PRO A 365 -13.79 4.15 -19.07
CA PRO A 365 -13.75 2.85 -18.39
C PRO A 365 -13.68 1.67 -19.38
N ILE A 366 -12.89 0.65 -19.04
CA ILE A 366 -12.88 -0.63 -19.75
C ILE A 366 -14.05 -1.44 -19.24
N LEU A 367 -15.01 -1.73 -20.12
CA LEU A 367 -16.14 -2.59 -19.80
C LEU A 367 -15.67 -4.06 -19.73
N ILE A 368 -16.00 -4.74 -18.64
CA ILE A 368 -15.63 -6.14 -18.40
C ILE A 368 -16.90 -6.99 -18.47
N SER A 369 -16.91 -7.90 -19.44
CA SER A 369 -18.01 -8.82 -19.73
C SER A 369 -17.65 -10.28 -19.46
N ASP A 370 -16.37 -10.59 -19.28
CA ASP A 370 -15.80 -11.89 -18.92
C ASP A 370 -14.65 -11.71 -17.91
N THR A 371 -14.37 -12.72 -17.10
CA THR A 371 -13.32 -12.63 -16.07
C THR A 371 -11.93 -12.52 -16.71
N LEU A 372 -11.15 -11.53 -16.30
CA LEU A 372 -9.74 -11.42 -16.66
C LEU A 372 -8.93 -12.44 -15.87
N ARG A 373 -8.29 -13.38 -16.57
CA ARG A 373 -7.54 -14.47 -15.95
C ARG A 373 -6.05 -14.15 -15.99
N ILE A 374 -5.41 -14.16 -14.82
CA ILE A 374 -3.97 -13.96 -14.71
C ILE A 374 -3.30 -15.31 -14.45
N ARG A 375 -2.43 -15.70 -15.39
CA ARG A 375 -1.78 -17.02 -15.43
C ARG A 375 -0.32 -17.02 -15.02
N LYS A 376 0.25 -15.85 -14.71
CA LYS A 376 1.66 -15.72 -14.33
C LYS A 376 1.90 -16.03 -12.86
N ASP A 377 3.10 -16.54 -12.57
CA ASP A 377 3.63 -16.72 -11.21
C ASP A 377 3.67 -15.38 -10.47
N THR A 378 4.32 -14.36 -11.04
CA THR A 378 4.44 -13.03 -10.45
C THR A 378 3.99 -11.98 -11.47
N LEU A 379 3.17 -11.02 -11.04
CA LEU A 379 2.76 -9.91 -11.90
C LEU A 379 2.53 -8.61 -11.12
N TYR A 380 3.21 -7.55 -11.54
CA TYR A 380 3.08 -6.18 -11.07
C TYR A 380 2.33 -5.36 -12.13
N VAL A 381 1.10 -4.97 -11.86
CA VAL A 381 0.27 -4.17 -12.76
C VAL A 381 0.27 -2.73 -12.27
N PHE A 382 0.77 -1.82 -13.08
CA PHE A 382 0.70 -0.38 -12.83
C PHE A 382 -0.25 0.27 -13.82
N ALA A 383 -1.32 0.90 -13.34
CA ALA A 383 -2.25 1.63 -14.19
C ALA A 383 -2.21 3.13 -13.90
N ASN A 384 -2.55 3.97 -14.88
CA ASN A 384 -2.72 5.41 -14.66
C ASN A 384 -4.21 5.76 -14.43
N GLY A 385 -4.80 5.27 -13.34
CA GLY A 385 -6.19 5.58 -12.98
C GLY A 385 -7.25 4.90 -13.87
N ILE A 386 -6.90 3.80 -14.52
CA ILE A 386 -7.83 3.03 -15.37
C ILE A 386 -8.98 2.47 -14.53
N VAL A 387 -10.19 2.65 -15.03
CA VAL A 387 -11.42 2.14 -14.42
C VAL A 387 -11.85 0.88 -15.16
N LEU A 388 -11.88 -0.24 -14.46
CA LEU A 388 -12.56 -1.46 -14.89
C LEU A 388 -14.01 -1.36 -14.42
N GLN A 389 -14.97 -1.49 -15.34
CA GLN A 389 -16.39 -1.37 -15.04
C GLN A 389 -17.13 -2.64 -15.46
N ALA A 390 -17.92 -3.19 -14.56
CA ALA A 390 -18.75 -4.35 -14.87
C ALA A 390 -19.78 -3.97 -15.94
N ASP A 391 -19.91 -4.82 -16.96
CA ASP A 391 -21.07 -4.74 -17.84
C ASP A 391 -22.36 -5.11 -17.06
N SER A 392 -23.48 -4.49 -17.44
CA SER A 392 -24.77 -4.58 -16.75
C SER A 392 -25.26 -6.02 -16.51
N GLY A 393 -25.00 -6.91 -17.47
CA GLY A 393 -25.32 -8.34 -17.42
C GLY A 393 -24.25 -9.21 -16.75
N TYR A 394 -23.07 -8.67 -16.50
CA TYR A 394 -21.96 -9.42 -15.93
C TYR A 394 -22.08 -9.56 -14.41
N ARG A 395 -21.78 -10.76 -13.91
CA ARG A 395 -21.88 -11.12 -12.48
C ARG A 395 -20.65 -11.83 -11.93
N GLY A 396 -19.63 -12.06 -12.77
CA GLY A 396 -18.39 -12.73 -12.36
C GLY A 396 -17.40 -11.78 -11.68
N ALA A 397 -16.22 -12.32 -11.37
CA ALA A 397 -15.13 -11.53 -10.81
C ALA A 397 -14.43 -10.71 -11.90
N ALA A 398 -14.05 -9.45 -11.63
CA ALA A 398 -13.31 -8.66 -12.61
C ALA A 398 -11.97 -9.30 -12.96
N ILE A 399 -11.21 -9.71 -11.94
CA ILE A 399 -9.92 -10.38 -12.07
C ILE A 399 -9.91 -11.66 -11.24
N THR A 400 -9.37 -12.74 -11.81
CA THR A 400 -9.06 -13.97 -11.07
C THR A 400 -7.61 -14.41 -11.28
N MET A 401 -7.00 -14.89 -10.20
CA MET A 401 -5.67 -15.51 -10.22
C MET A 401 -5.78 -17.03 -10.25
N MET A 402 -4.93 -17.67 -11.06
CA MET A 402 -4.80 -19.13 -11.08
C MET A 402 -4.00 -19.61 -9.87
N GLN A 403 -4.23 -20.85 -9.42
CA GLN A 403 -3.60 -21.41 -8.19
C GLN A 403 -2.06 -21.40 -8.19
N GLN A 404 -1.44 -21.36 -9.36
CA GLN A 404 0.02 -21.40 -9.52
C GLN A 404 0.69 -20.04 -9.31
N SER A 405 -0.08 -18.95 -9.32
CA SER A 405 0.43 -17.62 -9.04
C SER A 405 0.98 -17.51 -7.60
N LYS A 406 2.03 -16.71 -7.40
CA LYS A 406 2.71 -16.52 -6.11
C LYS A 406 2.48 -15.11 -5.57
N LEU A 407 2.59 -14.09 -6.43
CA LEU A 407 2.50 -12.70 -6.03
C LEU A 407 1.82 -11.84 -7.10
N MET A 408 0.88 -11.01 -6.68
CA MET A 408 0.30 -9.97 -7.53
C MET A 408 0.36 -8.63 -6.84
N LYS A 409 0.81 -7.60 -7.55
CA LYS A 409 0.66 -6.21 -7.14
C LYS A 409 -0.21 -5.48 -8.14
N LEU A 410 -1.23 -4.79 -7.66
CA LEU A 410 -2.04 -3.87 -8.46
C LEU A 410 -1.83 -2.46 -7.94
N ASP A 411 -1.46 -1.54 -8.83
CA ASP A 411 -1.27 -0.13 -8.52
C ASP A 411 -2.20 0.74 -9.37
N SER A 412 -2.91 1.66 -8.72
CA SER A 412 -3.63 2.77 -9.35
C SER A 412 -4.75 2.35 -10.33
N LEU A 413 -5.50 1.30 -9.95
CA LEU A 413 -6.68 0.77 -10.65
C LEU A 413 -7.99 1.08 -9.91
N GLN A 414 -9.09 1.22 -10.64
CA GLN A 414 -10.42 1.34 -10.05
C GLN A 414 -11.35 0.23 -10.55
N PHE A 415 -12.11 -0.39 -9.66
CA PHE A 415 -13.11 -1.41 -9.97
C PHE A 415 -14.50 -0.85 -9.70
N ARG A 416 -15.41 -0.91 -10.67
CA ARG A 416 -16.75 -0.34 -10.57
C ARG A 416 -17.85 -1.36 -10.87
N GLY A 417 -18.79 -1.54 -9.93
CA GLY A 417 -20.04 -2.25 -10.18
C GLY A 417 -19.97 -3.79 -10.17
N PHE A 418 -18.87 -4.39 -9.70
CA PHE A 418 -18.71 -5.85 -9.73
C PHE A 418 -19.37 -6.55 -8.54
N GLY A 419 -19.92 -7.75 -8.77
CA GLY A 419 -20.31 -8.65 -7.68
C GLY A 419 -19.09 -9.09 -6.85
N THR A 420 -17.98 -9.40 -7.50
CA THR A 420 -16.67 -9.58 -6.86
C THR A 420 -15.63 -8.84 -7.69
N ALA A 421 -14.82 -7.96 -7.10
CA ALA A 421 -13.82 -7.25 -7.89
C ALA A 421 -12.59 -8.14 -8.13
N ILE A 422 -11.97 -8.68 -7.08
CA ILE A 422 -10.78 -9.53 -7.21
C ILE A 422 -11.02 -10.88 -6.52
N ALA A 423 -10.73 -11.97 -7.22
CA ALA A 423 -10.79 -13.33 -6.69
C ALA A 423 -9.42 -14.01 -6.73
N VAL A 424 -8.85 -14.33 -5.56
CA VAL A 424 -7.54 -14.97 -5.40
C VAL A 424 -7.65 -16.31 -4.64
N SER A 425 -6.66 -17.18 -4.75
CA SER A 425 -6.62 -18.43 -4.00
C SER A 425 -5.22 -18.74 -3.45
N ASN A 426 -5.08 -18.86 -2.12
CA ASN A 426 -3.82 -19.21 -1.42
C ASN A 426 -2.62 -18.26 -1.68
N GLN A 427 -2.83 -16.94 -1.85
CA GLN A 427 -1.81 -16.06 -2.46
C GLN A 427 -1.63 -14.67 -1.82
N ALA A 428 -0.44 -14.09 -2.04
CA ALA A 428 -0.10 -12.71 -1.67
C ALA A 428 -0.59 -11.72 -2.73
N LEU A 429 -1.56 -10.88 -2.35
CA LEU A 429 -2.07 -9.77 -3.16
C LEU A 429 -1.69 -8.44 -2.49
N LEU A 430 -1.01 -7.57 -3.23
CA LEU A 430 -0.64 -6.22 -2.81
C LEU A 430 -1.45 -5.20 -3.62
N LEU A 431 -2.19 -4.34 -2.92
CA LEU A 431 -2.98 -3.28 -3.55
C LEU A 431 -2.39 -1.92 -3.16
N LYS A 432 -2.05 -1.09 -4.13
CA LYS A 432 -1.60 0.30 -3.93
C LYS A 432 -2.49 1.23 -4.75
N ASN A 433 -3.06 2.26 -4.13
CA ASN A 433 -3.95 3.21 -4.82
C ASN A 433 -5.14 2.57 -5.59
N VAL A 434 -5.60 1.38 -5.15
CA VAL A 434 -6.73 0.68 -5.77
C VAL A 434 -8.04 1.12 -5.13
N ARG A 435 -9.06 1.47 -5.94
CA ARG A 435 -10.39 1.86 -5.45
C ARG A 435 -11.46 0.86 -5.87
N PHE A 436 -12.40 0.57 -4.98
CA PHE A 436 -13.58 -0.26 -5.25
C PHE A 436 -14.83 0.60 -5.11
N ILE A 437 -15.60 0.74 -6.19
CA ILE A 437 -16.78 1.61 -6.28
C ILE A 437 -17.98 0.70 -6.57
N ASN A 438 -18.97 0.68 -5.69
CA ASN A 438 -20.18 -0.13 -5.85
C ASN A 438 -19.90 -1.63 -6.13
N CYS A 439 -18.83 -2.17 -5.54
CA CYS A 439 -18.53 -3.60 -5.63
C CYS A 439 -19.11 -4.32 -4.41
N VAL A 440 -19.81 -5.45 -4.61
CA VAL A 440 -20.43 -6.20 -3.49
C VAL A 440 -19.36 -6.85 -2.63
N LEU A 441 -18.36 -7.47 -3.25
CA LEU A 441 -17.18 -8.03 -2.58
C LEU A 441 -15.90 -7.48 -3.23
N PRO A 442 -15.18 -6.54 -2.58
CA PRO A 442 -13.91 -6.03 -3.12
C PRO A 442 -12.85 -7.12 -3.34
N LEU A 443 -12.72 -8.04 -2.38
CA LEU A 443 -11.75 -9.13 -2.44
C LEU A 443 -12.38 -10.42 -1.94
N LYS A 444 -12.22 -11.50 -2.71
CA LYS A 444 -12.53 -12.87 -2.30
C LYS A 444 -11.25 -13.69 -2.34
N ASN A 445 -10.77 -14.12 -1.17
CA ASN A 445 -9.66 -15.07 -1.07
C ASN A 445 -10.22 -16.45 -0.70
N SER A 446 -9.90 -17.47 -1.50
CA SER A 446 -10.35 -18.85 -1.28
C SER A 446 -9.16 -19.73 -0.91
N TYR A 447 -9.28 -20.48 0.18
CA TYR A 447 -8.24 -21.42 0.58
C TYR A 447 -8.63 -22.84 0.18
N ASN A 448 -7.78 -23.50 -0.61
CA ASN A 448 -7.95 -24.91 -0.95
C ASN A 448 -6.98 -25.73 -0.12
N PHE A 449 -7.54 -26.61 0.71
CA PHE A 449 -6.78 -27.50 1.57
C PHE A 449 -6.74 -28.91 0.95
N PRO A 450 -5.58 -29.60 0.97
CA PRO A 450 -5.50 -30.98 0.52
C PRO A 450 -6.37 -31.88 1.41
N ASN A 451 -7.09 -32.82 0.78
CA ASN A 451 -7.92 -33.78 1.51
C ASN A 451 -7.06 -34.59 2.50
N GLN A 452 -7.53 -34.69 3.76
CA GLN A 452 -6.98 -35.53 4.83
C GLN A 452 -5.72 -35.06 5.57
N GLN A 453 -5.32 -33.78 5.49
CA GLN A 453 -4.33 -33.21 6.41
C GLN A 453 -4.97 -32.21 7.39
N LEU A 454 -4.62 -32.30 8.66
CA LEU A 454 -4.93 -31.28 9.67
C LEU A 454 -4.23 -29.98 9.28
N VAL A 455 -5.01 -28.93 9.02
CA VAL A 455 -4.51 -27.62 8.68
C VAL A 455 -4.52 -26.74 9.92
N ASN A 456 -3.33 -26.48 10.48
CA ASN A 456 -3.13 -25.41 11.45
C ASN A 456 -2.79 -24.13 10.68
N ALA A 457 -3.79 -23.33 10.32
CA ALA A 457 -3.60 -22.04 9.67
C ALA A 457 -4.28 -20.94 10.50
N GLU A 458 -3.52 -19.92 10.87
CA GLU A 458 -4.08 -18.67 11.36
C GLU A 458 -4.60 -17.88 10.15
N VAL A 459 -5.93 -17.70 10.07
CA VAL A 459 -6.52 -16.76 9.12
C VAL A 459 -6.32 -15.36 9.69
N PRO A 460 -5.59 -14.46 9.01
CA PRO A 460 -5.42 -13.10 9.52
C PRO A 460 -6.79 -12.46 9.69
N MET A 461 -7.15 -12.11 10.93
CA MET A 461 -8.39 -11.39 11.20
C MET A 461 -8.32 -10.05 10.46
N LEU A 462 -9.21 -9.87 9.48
CA LEU A 462 -9.51 -8.54 8.97
C LEU A 462 -10.11 -7.76 10.13
N ASN A 463 -9.34 -6.86 10.74
CA ASN A 463 -9.89 -5.91 11.70
C ASN A 463 -11.02 -5.15 10.99
N PRO A 464 -12.28 -5.28 11.42
CA PRO A 464 -13.35 -4.50 10.82
C PRO A 464 -13.01 -3.03 11.00
N LEU A 465 -13.05 -2.27 9.90
CA LEU A 465 -13.02 -0.81 9.92
C LEU A 465 -13.96 -0.34 11.03
N LYS A 466 -13.44 0.38 12.02
CA LYS A 466 -14.27 1.02 13.05
C LYS A 466 -15.34 1.82 12.33
N SER A 467 -16.60 1.41 12.46
CA SER A 467 -17.72 2.19 11.98
C SER A 467 -17.61 3.57 12.61
N VAL A 468 -17.43 4.60 11.80
CA VAL A 468 -17.55 5.98 12.24
C VAL A 468 -19.02 6.20 12.58
N THR A 469 -19.36 5.96 13.85
CA THR A 469 -20.67 6.33 14.37
C THR A 469 -20.70 7.84 14.48
N LEU A 470 -21.32 8.51 13.50
CA LEU A 470 -21.69 9.92 13.61
C LEU A 470 -22.55 10.06 14.87
N LYS A 471 -21.97 10.62 15.94
CA LYS A 471 -22.75 11.09 17.07
C LYS A 471 -23.58 12.27 16.57
N ALA A 472 -24.87 12.04 16.37
CA ALA A 472 -25.85 13.11 16.28
C ALA A 472 -25.82 13.89 17.59
N THR A 473 -25.25 15.10 17.57
CA THR A 473 -25.41 16.06 18.66
C THR A 473 -26.85 16.54 18.66
N ASN A 474 -27.62 16.06 19.64
CA ASN A 474 -28.92 16.61 19.99
C ASN A 474 -28.77 18.09 20.34
N SER A 475 -29.34 18.96 19.50
CA SER A 475 -29.66 20.33 19.87
C SER A 475 -30.74 20.29 20.95
N LYS A 476 -30.38 20.66 22.18
CA LYS A 476 -31.35 21.10 23.18
C LYS A 476 -31.54 22.60 23.01
N ASN A 477 -32.65 22.96 22.38
CA ASN A 477 -33.30 24.25 22.59
C ASN A 477 -33.68 24.39 24.07
N GLY A 478 -33.33 25.52 24.66
CA GLY A 478 -33.65 25.85 26.04
C GLY A 478 -33.39 27.32 26.33
N THR A 479 -34.32 28.16 25.88
CA THR A 479 -34.55 29.55 26.30
C THR A 479 -34.46 29.76 27.81
N LYS A 480 -33.60 30.67 28.26
CA LYS A 480 -33.98 31.94 28.92
C LYS A 480 -32.75 32.81 29.16
#